data_AF-A0A7V6CXB1-F1
#
_entry.id   AF-A0A7V6CXB1-F1
#
_cell.length_a   1.000
_cell.length_b   1.000
_cell.length_c   1.000
_cell.angle_alpha   90.00
_cell.angle_beta   90.00
_cell.angle_gamma   90.00
#
_symmetry.space_group_name_H-M   'P 1'
#
loop_
_entity.id
_entity.type
_entity.pdbx_description
1 polymer ?
#
loop_
_entity_poly.entity_id
_entity_poly.type
_entity_poly.pdbx_seq_one_letter_code
_entity_poly.pdbx_strand_id
1 'polypeptide(L)'
;DIEGIPRLIDLGQCNDSIVAIDFAVALADIFGVGVNDLPLTLVLSWMEQKAVAILWSLLSLGIKGIYLGPILPAWVNDDILKVLQDNYDLRLIGEPKEDIARMLG
;
A
#
# COMPACT_ATOMS: atom_id res chain seq x y z
N ASP A 1 23.87 0.16 -8.07
CA ASP A 1 22.98 0.90 -8.97
C ASP A 1 22.00 -0.04 -9.62
N ILE A 2 20.76 0.41 -9.81
CA ILE A 2 19.77 -0.26 -10.67
C ILE A 2 19.87 0.44 -12.03
N GLU A 3 20.97 0.25 -12.76
CA GLU A 3 21.17 0.82 -14.12
C GLU A 3 20.91 2.35 -14.22
N GLY A 4 21.20 3.11 -13.16
CA GLY A 4 20.94 4.56 -13.10
C GLY A 4 19.56 4.98 -12.57
N ILE A 5 18.68 4.02 -12.26
CA ILE A 5 17.39 4.27 -11.61
C ILE A 5 17.60 4.47 -10.09
N PRO A 6 17.12 5.59 -9.51
CA PRO A 6 17.17 5.82 -8.08
C PRO A 6 16.41 4.74 -7.28
N ARG A 7 16.98 4.30 -6.16
CA ARG A 7 16.31 3.36 -5.23
C ARG A 7 15.19 4.00 -4.42
N LEU A 8 15.16 5.33 -4.38
CA LEU A 8 14.11 6.15 -3.79
C LEU A 8 13.63 7.13 -4.86
N ILE A 9 12.35 7.01 -5.22
CA ILE A 9 11.68 7.88 -6.17
C ILE A 9 10.62 8.63 -5.39
N ASP A 10 10.86 9.92 -5.15
CA ASP A 10 9.88 10.81 -4.51
C ASP A 10 8.91 11.33 -5.56
N LEU A 11 7.62 11.13 -5.32
CA LEU A 11 6.54 11.51 -6.21
C LEU A 11 5.83 12.81 -5.77
N GLY A 12 6.22 13.39 -4.63
CA GLY A 12 5.71 14.67 -4.15
C GLY A 12 4.95 14.59 -2.82
N GLN A 13 3.85 15.31 -2.74
CA GLN A 13 3.03 15.42 -1.54
C GLN A 13 2.05 14.25 -1.41
N CYS A 14 1.35 14.17 -0.27
CA CYS A 14 0.39 13.09 -0.03
C CYS A 14 -0.68 12.95 -1.13
N ASN A 15 -1.12 14.06 -1.74
CA ASN A 15 -2.07 14.05 -2.85
C ASN A 15 -1.49 13.46 -4.14
N ASP A 16 -0.17 13.46 -4.31
CA ASP A 16 0.51 12.88 -5.47
C ASP A 16 0.59 11.34 -5.39
N SER A 17 0.00 10.73 -4.36
CA SER A 17 -0.22 9.28 -4.29
C SER A 17 -0.99 8.75 -5.50
N ILE A 18 -1.79 9.59 -6.18
CA ILE A 18 -2.43 9.21 -7.44
C ILE A 18 -1.41 8.88 -8.54
N VAL A 19 -0.29 9.61 -8.59
CA VAL A 19 0.79 9.37 -9.55
C VAL A 19 1.43 8.00 -9.28
N ALA A 20 1.60 7.61 -8.02
CA ALA A 20 2.10 6.28 -7.66
C ALA A 20 1.20 5.16 -8.18
N ILE A 21 -0.11 5.38 -8.15
CA ILE A 21 -1.10 4.44 -8.70
C ILE A 21 -1.06 4.42 -10.22
N ASP A 22 -0.94 5.55 -10.88
CA ASP A 22 -0.78 5.60 -12.34
C ASP A 22 0.46 4.81 -12.78
N PHE A 23 1.56 4.89 -12.03
CA PHE A 23 2.75 4.06 -12.25
C PHE A 23 2.46 2.56 -12.09
N ALA A 24 1.78 2.16 -11.02
CA ALA A 24 1.44 0.76 -10.78
C ALA A 24 0.51 0.21 -11.87
N VAL A 25 -0.49 0.98 -12.29
CA VAL A 25 -1.40 0.60 -13.39
C VAL A 25 -0.63 0.47 -14.70
N ALA A 26 0.21 1.44 -15.04
CA ALA A 26 1.02 1.37 -16.26
C ALA A 26 1.96 0.14 -16.27
N LEU A 27 2.58 -0.20 -15.13
CA LEU A 27 3.38 -1.41 -15.01
C LEU A 27 2.54 -2.69 -15.18
N ALA A 28 1.38 -2.74 -14.54
CA ALA A 28 0.45 -3.86 -14.65
C ALA A 28 0.04 -4.11 -16.12
N ASP A 29 -0.29 -3.04 -16.84
CA ASP A 29 -0.63 -3.08 -18.27
C ASP A 29 0.52 -3.59 -19.13
N ILE A 30 1.76 -3.13 -18.88
CA ILE A 30 2.96 -3.58 -19.62
C ILE A 30 3.20 -5.08 -19.40
N PHE A 31 2.98 -5.58 -18.19
CA PHE A 31 3.16 -7.00 -17.86
C PHE A 31 1.93 -7.86 -18.19
N GLY A 32 0.78 -7.26 -18.51
CA GLY A 32 -0.46 -7.97 -18.80
C GLY A 32 -1.05 -8.68 -17.57
N VAL A 33 -0.86 -8.12 -16.38
CA VAL A 33 -1.32 -8.68 -15.09
C VAL A 33 -2.19 -7.67 -14.34
N GLY A 34 -2.85 -8.09 -13.26
CA GLY A 34 -3.53 -7.17 -12.36
C GLY A 34 -2.54 -6.39 -11.49
N VAL A 35 -2.94 -5.21 -10.99
CA VAL A 35 -2.09 -4.40 -10.07
C VAL A 35 -1.68 -5.19 -8.83
N ASN A 36 -2.55 -6.05 -8.31
CA ASN A 36 -2.26 -6.90 -7.15
C ASN A 36 -1.30 -8.07 -7.45
N ASP A 37 -1.03 -8.35 -8.73
CA ASP A 37 -0.11 -9.42 -9.17
C ASP A 37 1.30 -8.88 -9.44
N LEU A 38 1.49 -7.56 -9.35
CA LEU A 38 2.80 -6.95 -9.48
C LEU A 38 3.71 -7.35 -8.30
N PRO A 39 5.04 -7.42 -8.51
CA PRO A 39 6.01 -7.54 -7.42
C PRO A 39 6.15 -6.21 -6.66
N LEU A 40 5.03 -5.70 -6.13
CA LEU A 40 4.88 -4.42 -5.46
C LEU A 40 4.27 -4.66 -4.08
N THR A 41 4.96 -4.20 -3.04
CA THR A 41 4.41 -4.13 -1.69
C THR A 41 4.05 -2.69 -1.35
N LEU A 42 2.86 -2.48 -0.81
CA LEU A 42 2.42 -1.17 -0.32
C LEU A 42 2.51 -1.12 1.21
N VAL A 43 3.34 -0.20 1.71
CA VAL A 43 3.45 0.13 3.13
C VAL A 43 2.94 1.55 3.31
N LEU A 44 1.74 1.69 3.87
CA LEU A 44 1.08 2.97 4.10
C LEU A 44 1.28 3.42 5.55
N SER A 45 2.14 4.43 5.72
CA SER A 45 2.26 5.15 6.99
C SER A 45 1.25 6.29 7.03
N TRP A 46 0.50 6.42 8.12
CA TRP A 46 -0.53 7.44 8.28
C TRP A 46 -0.39 8.23 9.59
N MET A 47 -0.98 9.42 9.61
CA MET A 47 -1.06 10.27 10.82
C MET A 47 -2.37 11.05 10.87
N GLU A 48 -2.78 11.64 9.74
CA GLU A 48 -3.97 12.50 9.66
C GLU A 48 -4.98 12.00 8.61
N GLN A 49 -6.05 12.77 8.40
CA GLN A 49 -7.25 12.32 7.67
C GLN A 49 -7.04 12.23 6.16
N LYS A 50 -6.09 12.97 5.56
CA LYS A 50 -5.76 12.80 4.14
C LYS A 50 -5.15 11.43 3.87
N ALA A 51 -4.29 10.93 4.75
CA ALA A 51 -3.79 9.55 4.66
C ALA A 51 -4.91 8.50 4.78
N VAL A 52 -5.95 8.77 5.57
CA VAL A 52 -7.16 7.93 5.63
C VAL A 52 -7.93 7.96 4.30
N ALA A 53 -8.07 9.13 3.67
CA ALA A 53 -8.69 9.24 2.34
C ALA A 53 -7.89 8.49 1.26
N ILE A 54 -6.55 8.52 1.34
CA ILE A 54 -5.68 7.72 0.47
C ILE A 54 -5.95 6.23 0.69
N LEU A 55 -5.96 5.74 1.94
CA LEU A 55 -6.30 4.34 2.24
C LEU A 55 -7.62 3.93 1.60
N TRP A 56 -8.70 4.70 1.82
CA TRP A 56 -10.00 4.40 1.22
C TRP A 56 -9.99 4.43 -0.31
N SER A 57 -9.19 5.30 -0.92
CA SER A 57 -9.05 5.35 -2.37
C SER A 57 -8.37 4.08 -2.90
N LEU A 58 -7.30 3.61 -2.24
CA LEU A 58 -6.63 2.35 -2.59
C LEU A 58 -7.60 1.16 -2.47
N LEU A 59 -8.35 1.08 -1.37
CA LEU A 59 -9.35 0.03 -1.17
C LEU A 59 -10.46 0.09 -2.23
N SER A 60 -10.93 1.29 -2.59
CA SER A 60 -11.94 1.48 -3.65
C SER A 60 -11.43 1.05 -5.04
N LEU A 61 -10.13 1.14 -5.29
CA LEU A 61 -9.50 0.64 -6.51
C LEU A 61 -9.26 -0.87 -6.48
N GLY A 62 -9.64 -1.55 -5.39
CA GLY A 62 -9.48 -3.00 -5.24
C GLY A 62 -8.05 -3.44 -4.93
N ILE A 63 -7.20 -2.52 -4.48
CA ILE A 63 -5.83 -2.83 -4.05
C ILE A 63 -5.87 -3.63 -2.75
N LYS A 64 -5.05 -4.67 -2.68
CA LYS A 64 -4.98 -5.61 -1.55
C LYS A 64 -3.57 -5.72 -0.97
N GLY A 65 -3.45 -6.31 0.22
CA GLY A 65 -2.15 -6.63 0.82
C GLY A 65 -1.41 -5.43 1.42
N ILE A 66 -2.10 -4.32 1.67
CA ILE A 66 -1.52 -3.09 2.20
C ILE A 66 -1.08 -3.31 3.65
N TYR A 67 0.15 -2.95 3.98
CA TYR A 67 0.63 -2.86 5.36
C TYR A 67 0.35 -1.46 5.90
N LEU A 68 -0.45 -1.36 6.97
CA LEU A 68 -0.89 -0.11 7.59
C LEU A 68 -0.21 0.10 8.95
N GLY A 69 0.25 1.33 9.19
CA GLY A 69 0.85 1.73 10.48
C GLY A 69 1.05 3.24 10.62
N PRO A 70 1.60 3.72 11.75
CA PRO A 70 2.21 2.92 12.81
C PRO A 70 1.22 2.32 13.80
N ILE A 71 0.02 2.88 13.90
CA ILE A 71 -1.05 2.38 14.77
C ILE A 71 -2.31 2.14 13.94
N LEU A 72 -3.19 1.26 14.40
CA LEU A 72 -4.52 1.15 13.81
C LEU A 72 -5.28 2.47 14.05
N PRO A 73 -5.99 3.03 13.05
CA PRO A 73 -6.84 4.19 13.28
C PRO A 73 -7.87 3.93 14.37
N ALA A 74 -8.01 4.85 15.33
CA ALA A 74 -8.84 4.65 16.53
C ALA A 74 -10.34 4.44 16.24
N TRP A 75 -10.80 4.78 15.04
CA TRP A 75 -12.17 4.55 14.58
C TRP A 75 -12.39 3.13 14.01
N VAL A 76 -11.32 2.37 13.78
CA VAL A 76 -11.40 0.97 13.36
C VAL A 76 -11.54 0.12 14.62
N ASN A 77 -12.68 -0.56 14.76
CA ASN A 77 -12.88 -1.62 15.74
C ASN A 77 -12.58 -3.00 15.12
N ASP A 78 -12.68 -4.05 15.92
CA ASP A 78 -12.37 -5.42 15.49
C ASP A 78 -13.25 -5.91 14.33
N ASP A 79 -14.54 -5.54 14.32
CA ASP A 79 -15.45 -5.93 13.24
C ASP A 79 -15.07 -5.27 11.90
N ILE A 80 -14.73 -3.97 11.93
CA ILE A 80 -14.27 -3.24 10.75
C ILE A 80 -12.91 -3.79 10.31
N LEU A 81 -11.97 -4.02 11.24
CA LEU A 81 -10.66 -4.57 10.92
C LEU A 81 -10.80 -5.94 10.25
N LYS A 82 -11.67 -6.80 10.76
CA LYS A 82 -11.96 -8.10 10.17
C LYS A 82 -12.48 -7.98 8.73
N VAL A 83 -13.43 -7.08 8.48
CA VAL A 83 -13.94 -6.82 7.12
C VAL A 83 -12.82 -6.34 6.20
N LEU A 84 -11.93 -5.47 6.68
CA LEU A 84 -10.80 -4.96 5.90
C LEU A 84 -9.78 -6.08 5.60
N GLN A 85 -9.50 -6.94 6.58
CA GLN A 85 -8.62 -8.12 6.42
C GLN A 85 -9.22 -9.13 5.45
N ASP A 86 -10.47 -9.54 5.65
CA ASP A 86 -11.10 -10.60 4.86
C ASP A 86 -11.29 -10.20 3.38
N ASN A 87 -11.61 -8.92 3.11
CA ASN A 87 -11.90 -8.46 1.75
C ASN A 87 -10.68 -7.89 1.00
N TYR A 88 -9.78 -7.22 1.72
CA TYR A 88 -8.66 -6.47 1.13
C TYR A 88 -7.29 -6.94 1.59
N ASP A 89 -7.19 -7.97 2.45
CA ASP A 89 -5.90 -8.43 3.00
C ASP A 89 -5.11 -7.27 3.63
N LEU A 90 -5.81 -6.42 4.40
CA LEU A 90 -5.18 -5.32 5.13
C LEU A 90 -4.34 -5.89 6.27
N ARG A 91 -3.04 -5.57 6.28
CA ARG A 91 -2.08 -6.07 7.27
C ARG A 91 -1.66 -4.92 8.17
N LEU A 92 -1.40 -5.19 9.45
CA LEU A 92 -0.74 -4.22 10.32
C LEU A 92 0.77 -4.45 10.25
N ILE A 93 1.55 -3.37 10.31
CA ILE A 93 2.99 -3.49 10.46
C ILE A 93 3.34 -4.09 11.83
N GLY A 94 4.50 -4.73 11.91
CA GLY A 94 5.10 -5.26 13.13
C GLY A 94 6.57 -4.90 13.20
N GLU A 95 7.41 -5.89 13.48
CA GLU A 95 8.86 -5.70 13.54
C GLU A 95 9.46 -5.55 12.13
N PRO A 96 10.25 -4.50 11.85
CA PRO A 96 10.73 -4.21 10.50
C PRO A 96 11.46 -5.38 9.82
N LYS A 97 12.26 -6.14 10.58
CA LYS A 97 13.00 -7.29 10.06
C LYS A 97 12.07 -8.41 9.60
N GLU A 98 11.00 -8.66 10.35
CA GLU A 98 10.03 -9.70 10.03
C GLU A 98 9.15 -9.27 8.86
N ASP A 99 8.70 -8.01 8.87
CA ASP A 99 7.89 -7.45 7.80
C ASP A 99 8.64 -7.49 6.46
N ILE A 100 9.90 -7.04 6.42
CA ILE A 100 10.73 -7.12 5.21
C ILE A 100 10.87 -8.58 4.72
N ALA A 101 11.08 -9.54 5.62
CA ALA A 101 11.15 -10.95 5.25
C ALA A 101 9.82 -11.44 4.64
N ARG A 102 8.67 -11.07 5.22
CA ARG A 102 7.36 -11.43 4.67
C ARG A 102 7.08 -10.75 3.31
N MET A 103 7.60 -9.55 3.08
CA MET A 103 7.39 -8.78 1.84
C MET A 103 8.21 -9.31 0.66
N LEU A 104 9.39 -9.91 0.93
CA LEU A 104 10.28 -10.41 -0.11
C LEU A 104 10.04 -11.88 -0.48
N GLY A 105 9.25 -12.62 0.31
CA GLY A 105 9.07 -14.07 0.19
C GLY A 105 10.26 -14.87 0.72
#